data_AF-S6TVA8-F1
#
_entry.id   AF-S6TVA8-F1
#
_cell.length_a   1.000
_cell.length_b   1.000
_cell.length_c   1.000
_cell.angle_alpha   90.00
_cell.angle_beta   90.00
_cell.angle_gamma   90.00
#
_symmetry.space_group_name_H-M   'P 1'
#
loop_
_entity.id
_entity.type
_entity.pdbx_description
1 polymer ?
#
loop_
_entity_poly.entity_id
_entity_poly.type
_entity_poly.pdbx_seq_one_letter_code
_entity_poly.pdbx_strand_id
1 'polypeptide(L)' 'KAFESPAWRSLTATARGKLLRRLGDLIADNKEQLAQLESRDNGKLIRETRGQVSYLPEFFHYTAGLADKLEGGTLPLD' A
#
# COMPACT_ATOMS: atom_id res chain seq x y z
N LYS A 1 -1.77 -19.17 -4.43
CA LYS A 1 -2.52 -19.56 -3.21
C LYS A 1 -2.21 -18.64 -2.00
N ALA A 2 -2.15 -17.32 -2.16
CA ALA A 2 -1.89 -16.40 -1.04
C ALA A 2 -3.16 -16.06 -0.24
N PHE A 3 -4.29 -15.89 -0.94
CA PHE A 3 -5.58 -15.54 -0.34
C PHE A 3 -6.08 -16.58 0.68
N GLU A 4 -5.91 -17.86 0.38
CA GLU A 4 -6.32 -18.97 1.26
C GLU A 4 -5.30 -19.27 2.36
N SER A 5 -4.06 -18.80 2.20
CA SER A 5 -2.98 -19.10 3.13
C SER A 5 -3.22 -18.45 4.49
N PRO A 6 -3.04 -19.18 5.61
CA PRO A 6 -3.09 -18.60 6.96
C PRO A 6 -2.14 -17.41 7.14
N ALA A 7 -1.01 -17.40 6.42
CA ALA A 7 -0.03 -16.31 6.47
C ALA A 7 -0.61 -14.94 6.12
N TRP A 8 -1.69 -14.89 5.33
CA TRP A 8 -2.44 -13.66 5.05
C TRP A 8 -3.83 -13.66 5.67
N ARG A 9 -4.58 -14.77 5.51
CA ARG A 9 -5.98 -14.88 5.95
C ARG A 9 -6.13 -14.76 7.47
N SER A 10 -5.17 -15.26 8.24
CA SER A 10 -5.24 -15.25 9.71
C SER A 10 -4.73 -13.95 10.33
N LEU A 11 -4.18 -13.02 9.55
CA LEU A 11 -3.80 -11.71 10.05
C LEU A 11 -5.05 -10.90 10.44
N THR A 12 -4.98 -10.21 11.57
CA THR A 12 -5.99 -9.21 11.91
C THR A 12 -5.96 -8.05 10.92
N ALA A 13 -7.07 -7.33 10.83
CA ALA A 13 -7.17 -6.13 9.99
C ALA A 13 -6.05 -5.12 10.28
N THR A 14 -5.78 -4.84 11.55
CA THR A 14 -4.69 -3.96 11.99
C THR A 14 -3.31 -4.52 11.62
N ALA A 15 -3.08 -5.84 11.71
CA ALA A 15 -1.82 -6.43 11.30
C ALA A 15 -1.56 -6.29 9.79
N ARG A 16 -2.61 -6.44 8.97
CA ARG A 16 -2.53 -6.14 7.52
C ARG A 16 -2.23 -4.66 7.28
N GLY A 17 -2.88 -3.77 8.02
CA GLY A 17 -2.60 -2.33 7.97
C GLY A 17 -1.13 -2.00 8.26
N LYS A 18 -0.54 -2.60 9.29
CA LYS A 18 0.90 -2.43 9.61
C LYS A 18 1.82 -2.89 8.47
N LEU A 19 1.49 -3.97 7.77
CA LEU A 19 2.26 -4.44 6.62
C LEU A 19 2.16 -3.46 5.45
N LEU A 20 0.96 -2.94 5.15
CA LEU A 20 0.77 -1.91 4.12
C LEU A 20 1.51 -0.62 4.46
N ARG A 21 1.50 -0.22 5.74
CA ARG A 21 2.26 0.95 6.20
C ARG A 21 3.76 0.77 5.94
N ARG A 22 4.30 -0.39 6.36
CA ARG A 22 5.71 -0.75 6.14
C ARG A 22 6.07 -0.78 4.66
N LEU A 23 5.16 -1.22 3.79
CA LEU A 23 5.38 -1.18 2.34
C LEU A 23 5.52 0.27 1.84
N GLY A 24 4.67 1.18 2.30
CA GLY A 24 4.81 2.61 2.00
C GLY A 24 6.15 3.18 2.46
N ASP A 25 6.59 2.82 3.67
CA ASP A 25 7.89 3.24 4.21
C ASP A 25 9.06 2.73 3.34
N LEU A 26 9.03 1.45 2.95
CA LEU A 26 10.04 0.87 2.05
C LEU A 26 10.06 1.54 0.67
N ILE A 27 8.90 1.94 0.13
CA ILE A 27 8.84 2.71 -1.12
C ILE A 27 9.49 4.08 -0.94
N ALA A 28 9.23 4.76 0.18
CA ALA A 28 9.84 6.06 0.48
C ALA A 28 11.37 5.96 0.59
N ASP A 29 11.86 4.93 1.28
CA ASP A 29 13.29 4.66 1.46
C ASP A 29 14.00 4.38 0.12
N ASN A 30 13.30 3.77 -0.84
CA ASN A 30 13.86 3.36 -2.13
C ASN A 30 13.41 4.25 -3.31
N LYS A 31 12.82 5.41 -3.04
CA LYS A 31 12.13 6.24 -4.06
C LYS A 31 13.00 6.61 -5.27
N GLU A 32 14.28 6.90 -5.08
CA GLU A 32 15.16 7.32 -6.18
C GLU A 32 15.50 6.13 -7.08
N GLN A 33 15.80 4.97 -6.50
CA GLN A 33 16.05 3.75 -7.27
C GLN A 33 14.80 3.34 -8.07
N LEU A 34 13.62 3.40 -7.46
CA LEU A 34 12.35 3.12 -8.11
C LEU A 34 12.07 4.12 -9.25
N ALA A 35 12.31 5.41 -9.05
CA ALA A 35 12.11 6.43 -10.08
C ALA A 35 13.06 6.26 -11.29
N GLN A 36 14.31 5.85 -11.04
CA GLN A 36 15.27 5.56 -12.10
C GLN A 36 14.91 4.28 -12.86
N LEU A 37 14.47 3.23 -12.16
CA LEU A 37 14.01 1.99 -12.78
C LEU A 37 12.80 2.26 -13.68
N GLU A 38 11.78 2.93 -13.16
CA GLU A 38 10.56 3.28 -13.88
C GLU A 38 10.86 4.13 -15.12
N SER A 39 11.71 5.15 -14.99
CA SER A 39 12.12 6.01 -16.13
C SER A 39 12.85 5.23 -17.23
N ARG A 40 13.69 4.25 -16.84
CA ARG A 40 14.39 3.39 -17.80
C ARG A 40 13.45 2.40 -18.50
N ASP A 41 12.43 1.91 -17.80
CA ASP A 41 11.50 0.90 -18.32
C ASP A 41 10.46 1.52 -19.25
N ASN A 42 9.88 2.67 -18.86
CA ASN A 42 8.76 3.28 -19.59
C ASN A 42 9.15 4.51 -20.44
N GLY A 43 10.39 5.00 -20.34
CA GLY A 43 10.90 6.15 -21.11
C GLY A 43 10.44 7.54 -20.64
N LYS A 44 9.69 7.63 -19.54
CA LYS A 44 9.26 8.92 -18.96
C LYS A 44 10.47 9.69 -18.45
N LEU A 45 10.35 11.03 -18.45
CA LEU A 45 11.35 11.90 -17.86
C LEU A 45 11.53 11.60 -16.37
N ILE A 46 12.78 11.49 -15.90
CA ILE A 46 13.10 11.22 -14.48
C ILE A 46 12.46 12.23 -13.51
N ARG A 47 12.25 13.48 -13.96
CA ARG A 47 11.56 14.50 -13.17
C ARG A 47 10.10 14.10 -12.89
N GLU A 48 9.42 13.53 -13.88
CA GLU A 48 8.03 13.09 -13.76
C GLU A 48 7.94 11.83 -12.90
N THR A 49 8.75 10.80 -13.19
CA THR A 49 8.71 9.54 -12.43
C THR A 49 9.09 9.75 -10.97
N ARG A 50 10.05 10.63 -10.67
CA ARG A 50 10.39 10.98 -9.28
C ARG A 50 9.19 11.61 -8.55
N GLY A 51 8.44 12.48 -9.22
CA GLY A 51 7.21 13.04 -8.66
C GLY A 51 6.16 11.97 -8.39
N GLN A 52 5.93 11.07 -9.36
CA GLN A 52 4.98 9.95 -9.23
C GLN A 52 5.35 9.01 -8.07
N VAL A 53 6.60 8.55 -8.02
CA VAL A 53 7.08 7.63 -6.97
C VAL A 53 7.05 8.29 -5.59
N SER A 54 7.33 9.59 -5.50
CA SER A 54 7.27 10.32 -4.21
C SER A 54 5.88 10.36 -3.60
N TYR A 55 4.82 10.25 -4.41
CA TYR A 55 3.44 10.24 -3.94
C TYR A 55 2.94 8.84 -3.51
N LEU A 56 3.56 7.76 -4.03
CA LEU A 56 3.11 6.39 -3.77
C LEU A 56 3.04 6.00 -2.29
N PRO A 57 4.01 6.36 -1.41
CA PRO A 57 3.94 6.03 0.01
C PRO A 57 2.64 6.46 0.68
N GLU A 58 2.15 7.66 0.34
CA GLU A 58 0.93 8.23 0.93
C GLU A 58 -0.32 7.39 0.59
N PHE A 59 -0.38 6.82 -0.61
CA PHE A 59 -1.47 5.92 -0.99
C PHE A 59 -1.47 4.65 -0.12
N PHE A 60 -0.30 4.08 0.16
CA PHE A 60 -0.17 2.94 1.06
C PHE A 60 -0.46 3.31 2.51
N HIS A 61 -0.06 4.49 2.97
CA HIS A 61 -0.35 4.97 4.31
C HIS A 61 -1.85 5.20 4.53
N TYR A 62 -2.53 5.79 3.54
CA TYR A 62 -3.98 5.99 3.55
C TYR A 62 -4.73 4.65 3.61
N THR A 63 -4.41 3.73 2.70
CA THR A 63 -5.06 2.40 2.66
C THR A 63 -4.75 1.56 3.90
N ALA A 64 -3.53 1.64 4.44
CA ALA A 64 -3.16 1.05 5.72
C ALA A 64 -4.05 1.56 6.86
N GLY A 65 -4.32 2.87 6.89
CA GLY A 65 -5.19 3.51 7.88
C GLY A 65 -6.67 3.20 7.71
N LEU A 66 -7.09 2.62 6.59
CA LEU A 66 -8.46 2.12 6.37
C LEU A 66 -8.62 0.64 6.73
N ALA A 67 -7.51 -0.10 6.86
CA ALA A 67 -7.53 -1.56 6.91
C ALA A 67 -8.41 -2.13 8.03
N ASP A 68 -8.47 -1.47 9.19
CA ASP A 68 -9.27 -1.85 10.37
C ASP A 68 -10.53 -1.00 10.58
N LYS A 69 -10.87 -0.13 9.63
CA LYS A 69 -12.08 0.71 9.65
C LYS A 69 -13.22 0.12 8.81
N LEU A 70 -13.02 -1.08 8.26
CA LEU A 70 -14.06 -1.76 7.52
C LEU A 70 -15.05 -2.38 8.51
N GLU A 71 -16.20 -1.76 8.64
CA GLU A 71 -17.27 -2.18 9.54
C GLU A 71 -18.41 -2.88 8.78
N GLY A 72 -19.11 -3.77 9.49
CA GLY A 72 -20.38 -4.33 9.03
C GLY A 72 -21.57 -3.55 9.57
N GLY A 73 -22.76 -3.84 9.07
CA GLY A 73 -24.01 -3.30 9.60
C GLY A 73 -24.86 -4.40 10.23
N THR A 74 -25.68 -4.03 11.21
CA THR A 74 -26.78 -4.87 11.72
C THR A 74 -28.09 -4.15 11.42
N LEU A 75 -29.00 -4.83 10.72
CA LEU A 75 -30.33 -4.32 10.46
C LEU A 75 -31.21 -4.54 11.70
N PRO A 76 -31.89 -3.51 12.22
CA PRO A 76 -32.83 -3.68 13.31
C PRO A 76 -34.02 -4.53 12.83
N LEU A 77 -34.46 -5.46 13.68
CA LEU A 77 -35.64 -6.28 13.48
C LEU A 77 -36.74 -5.74 14.40
N ASP A 78 -37.50 -4.78 13.89
CA ASP A 78 -38.84 -4.42 14.38
C ASP A 78 -39.86 -4.71 13.28
#